data_AF-A0A0K8S5N1-F1
#
_entry.id   AF-A0A0K8S5N1-F1
#
_cell.length_a   1.000
_cell.length_b   1.000
_cell.length_c   1.000
_cell.angle_alpha   90.00
_cell.angle_beta   90.00
_cell.angle_gamma   90.00
#
_symmetry.space_group_name_H-M   'P 1'
#
loop_
_entity.id
_entity.type
_entity.pdbx_description
1 polymer ?
#
loop_
_entity_poly.entity_id
_entity_poly.type
_entity_poly.pdbx_seq_one_letter_code
_entity_poly.pdbx_strand_id
1 'polypeptide(L)'
;MSYGVERKRFFCREWVFMKLSHLVDQKKAGGAIIVGGPGSGKTAICAEIIFPTAGHTGRPQRSLNRRLLAHHSCQAHDRSSTSIQQFISSLVKQLTCLENQPFNSLADKIGSDPEIQSAISPDALALDPDEGFRRAILIPLAQIQPPPNQSFFILVDSIDETVFASTKPPGPISHGGSKTIGDLLANNHHLFPSWLLLFITARRQNKHIAKAFS
;
A
#
# COMPACT_ATOMS: atom_id res chain seq x y z
N MET A 1 -5.27 18.22 24.49
CA MET A 1 -3.98 18.95 24.39
C MET A 1 -3.10 18.17 23.43
N SER A 2 -3.12 18.53 22.14
CA SER A 2 -2.32 17.87 21.12
C SER A 2 -0.94 18.52 21.09
N TYR A 3 0.09 17.78 21.48
CA TYR A 3 1.47 18.19 21.23
C TYR A 3 1.68 18.28 19.72
N GLY A 4 1.66 19.51 19.21
CA GLY A 4 2.02 19.81 17.83
C GLY A 4 3.50 19.52 17.64
N VAL A 5 3.82 18.32 17.17
CA VAL A 5 5.14 18.05 16.60
C VAL A 5 5.26 18.94 15.37
N GLU A 6 6.07 19.99 15.47
CA GLU A 6 6.40 20.87 14.36
C GLU A 6 6.99 20.02 13.24
N ARG A 7 6.19 19.78 12.19
CA ARG A 7 6.61 18.96 11.06
C ARG A 7 7.68 19.72 10.30
N LYS A 8 8.89 19.14 10.24
CA LYS A 8 10.01 19.72 9.50
C LYS A 8 9.62 19.88 8.03
N ARG A 9 9.80 21.09 7.50
CA ARG A 9 9.49 21.42 6.10
C ARG A 9 10.27 20.50 5.15
N PHE A 10 9.54 19.94 4.19
CA PHE A 10 10.07 19.04 3.18
C PHE A 10 10.49 19.86 1.95
N PHE A 11 11.79 19.99 1.71
CA PHE A 11 12.35 20.81 0.62
C PHE A 11 13.02 19.95 -0.46
N CYS A 12 13.06 20.48 -1.69
CA CYS A 12 13.86 20.00 -2.83
C CYS A 12 13.44 18.64 -3.41
N ARG A 13 12.27 18.14 -3.06
CA ARG A 13 11.73 16.84 -3.49
C ARG A 13 10.28 16.94 -3.98
N GLU A 14 9.81 18.16 -4.22
CA GLU A 14 8.47 18.48 -4.70
C GLU A 14 8.18 17.86 -6.07
N TRP A 15 9.21 17.74 -6.89
CA TRP A 15 9.14 17.07 -8.19
C TRP A 15 8.64 15.63 -8.11
N VAL A 16 8.89 14.93 -6.98
CA VAL A 16 8.41 13.54 -6.79
C VAL A 16 6.90 13.51 -6.77
N PHE A 17 6.26 14.44 -6.05
CA PHE A 17 4.80 14.50 -5.99
C PHE A 17 4.22 14.82 -7.37
N MET A 18 4.83 15.74 -8.11
CA MET A 18 4.39 16.04 -9.49
C MET A 18 4.50 14.80 -10.39
N LYS A 19 5.59 14.04 -10.28
CA LYS A 19 5.77 12.81 -11.06
C LYS A 19 4.75 11.74 -10.69
N LEU A 20 4.47 11.54 -9.39
CA LEU A 20 3.46 10.59 -8.93
C LEU A 20 2.06 11.02 -9.37
N SER A 21 1.72 12.31 -9.26
CA SER A 21 0.43 12.84 -9.74
C SER A 21 0.25 12.57 -11.23
N HIS A 22 1.30 12.79 -12.02
CA HIS A 22 1.27 12.49 -13.44
C HIS A 22 1.06 10.99 -13.74
N LEU A 23 1.66 10.09 -12.95
CA LEU A 23 1.40 8.64 -13.09
C LEU A 23 -0.06 8.29 -12.78
N VAL A 24 -0.63 8.89 -11.74
CA VAL A 24 -2.03 8.74 -11.37
C VAL A 24 -2.96 9.27 -12.46
N ASP A 25 -2.61 10.36 -13.13
CA ASP A 25 -3.45 10.96 -14.17
C ASP A 25 -3.33 10.24 -15.52
N GLN A 26 -2.15 9.69 -15.85
CA GLN A 26 -1.92 8.94 -17.09
C GLN A 26 -2.49 7.50 -17.08
N LYS A 27 -3.07 7.04 -15.96
CA LYS A 27 -3.58 5.67 -15.78
C LYS A 27 -2.55 4.59 -16.16
N LYS A 28 -1.26 4.83 -15.93
CA LYS A 28 -0.22 3.85 -16.26
C LYS A 28 -0.37 2.61 -15.37
N ALA A 29 -0.63 1.46 -15.99
CA ALA A 29 -0.70 0.19 -15.29
C ALA A 29 0.61 -0.08 -14.51
N GLY A 30 0.49 -0.63 -13.30
CA GLY A 30 1.64 -1.14 -12.52
C GLY A 30 2.20 -0.22 -11.42
N GLY A 31 1.80 1.05 -11.35
CA GLY A 31 2.18 1.93 -10.22
C GLY A 31 3.63 2.45 -10.26
N ALA A 32 4.28 2.58 -9.09
CA ALA A 32 5.61 3.18 -8.97
C ALA A 32 6.40 2.66 -7.76
N ILE A 33 7.71 2.48 -7.92
CA ILE A 33 8.62 2.19 -6.81
C ILE A 33 9.57 3.36 -6.58
N ILE A 34 9.63 3.84 -5.34
CA ILE A 34 10.54 4.89 -4.88
C ILE A 34 11.71 4.24 -4.15
N VAL A 35 12.88 4.30 -4.77
CA VAL A 35 14.10 3.66 -4.28
C VAL A 35 15.13 4.70 -3.86
N GLY A 36 15.78 4.49 -2.72
CA GLY A 36 16.79 5.42 -2.20
C GLY A 36 17.54 4.89 -0.98
N GLY A 37 18.69 5.49 -0.66
CA GLY A 37 19.47 5.12 0.53
C GLY A 37 18.77 5.44 1.86
N PRO A 38 19.30 4.99 3.01
CA PRO A 38 18.88 5.46 4.32
C PRO A 38 18.96 6.99 4.41
N GLY A 39 18.03 7.63 5.11
CA GLY A 39 17.99 9.10 5.26
C GLY A 39 17.58 9.87 3.99
N SER A 40 17.31 9.21 2.86
CA SER A 40 16.89 9.87 1.62
C SER A 40 15.44 10.41 1.64
N GLY A 41 14.77 10.41 2.80
CA GLY A 41 13.43 10.98 2.94
C GLY A 41 12.27 10.20 2.30
N LYS A 42 12.41 8.90 1.99
CA LYS A 42 11.31 8.09 1.40
C LYS A 42 10.06 8.06 2.30
N THR A 43 10.23 7.71 3.57
CA THR A 43 9.16 7.75 4.57
C THR A 43 8.58 9.15 4.76
N ALA A 44 9.41 10.20 4.61
CA ALA A 44 8.92 11.57 4.64
C ALA A 44 8.04 11.91 3.43
N ILE A 45 8.35 11.38 2.23
CA ILE A 45 7.47 11.48 1.05
C ILE A 45 6.13 10.81 1.34
N CYS A 46 6.15 9.59 1.89
CA CYS A 46 4.92 8.86 2.23
C CYS A 46 4.09 9.60 3.28
N ALA A 47 4.72 10.08 4.36
CA ALA A 47 4.06 10.85 5.40
C ALA A 47 3.43 12.14 4.85
N GLU A 48 4.11 12.81 3.91
CA GLU A 48 3.59 14.00 3.25
C GLU A 48 2.41 13.69 2.31
N ILE A 49 2.35 12.51 1.69
CA ILE A 49 1.17 12.08 0.90
C ILE A 49 -0.02 11.77 1.82
N ILE A 50 0.23 11.08 2.94
CA ILE A 50 -0.83 10.67 3.87
C ILE A 50 -1.36 11.88 4.66
N PHE A 51 -0.48 12.78 5.06
CA PHE A 51 -0.83 13.97 5.84
C PHE A 51 -0.25 15.24 5.20
N PRO A 52 -0.82 15.70 4.09
CA PRO A 52 -0.25 16.78 3.28
C PRO A 52 -0.19 18.12 4.00
N THR A 53 0.89 18.87 3.77
CA THR A 53 1.07 20.23 4.27
C THR A 53 -0.04 21.15 3.74
N ALA A 54 -0.52 22.05 4.60
CA ALA A 54 -1.52 23.05 4.25
C ALA A 54 -0.95 24.14 3.31
N GLY A 55 -1.82 24.87 2.62
CA GLY A 55 -1.41 25.99 1.75
C GLY A 55 -0.95 25.60 0.34
N HIS A 56 -0.42 26.56 -0.41
CA HIS A 56 -0.16 26.41 -1.85
C HIS A 56 0.93 25.39 -2.17
N THR A 57 1.97 25.28 -1.34
CA THR A 57 3.11 24.36 -1.52
C THR A 57 2.73 22.88 -1.35
N GLY A 58 1.61 22.59 -0.66
CA GLY A 58 1.10 21.24 -0.45
C GLY A 58 0.03 20.78 -1.47
N ARG A 59 -0.24 21.57 -2.52
CA ARG A 59 -1.30 21.28 -3.50
C ARG A 59 -1.12 19.90 -4.18
N PRO A 60 0.07 19.53 -4.68
CA PRO A 60 0.29 18.19 -5.27
C PRO A 60 0.01 17.05 -4.30
N GLN A 61 0.42 17.21 -3.04
CA GLN A 61 0.30 16.19 -2.01
C GLN A 61 -1.15 16.01 -1.60
N ARG A 62 -1.93 17.10 -1.49
CA ARG A 62 -3.40 17.01 -1.31
C ARG A 62 -4.09 16.36 -2.50
N SER A 63 -3.63 16.62 -3.72
CA SER A 63 -4.17 15.97 -4.91
C SER A 63 -3.93 14.46 -4.88
N LEU A 64 -2.74 14.02 -4.47
CA LEU A 64 -2.41 12.61 -4.27
C LEU A 64 -3.20 12.00 -3.12
N ASN A 65 -3.30 12.69 -1.98
CA ASN A 65 -4.02 12.23 -0.81
C ASN A 65 -5.49 11.90 -1.12
N ARG A 66 -6.16 12.72 -1.94
CA ARG A 66 -7.54 12.44 -2.40
C ARG A 66 -7.68 11.18 -3.25
N ARG A 67 -6.58 10.66 -3.78
CA ARG A 67 -6.53 9.46 -4.64
C ARG A 67 -5.92 8.26 -3.90
N LEU A 68 -5.54 8.43 -2.63
CA LEU A 68 -5.04 7.37 -1.75
C LEU A 68 -6.22 6.59 -1.14
N LEU A 69 -6.27 5.27 -1.34
CA LEU A 69 -7.30 4.42 -0.72
C LEU A 69 -6.86 3.84 0.61
N ALA A 70 -5.60 3.42 0.69
CA ALA A 70 -5.05 2.83 1.89
C ALA A 70 -3.53 2.94 1.89
N HIS A 71 -2.92 2.95 3.07
CA HIS A 71 -1.49 2.96 3.24
C HIS A 71 -1.02 1.98 4.31
N HIS A 72 0.21 1.50 4.20
CA HIS A 72 0.85 0.70 5.23
C HIS A 72 2.32 1.07 5.35
N SER A 73 2.83 1.13 6.58
CA SER A 73 4.24 1.41 6.84
C SER A 73 4.88 0.24 7.55
N CYS A 74 5.85 -0.41 6.90
CA CYS A 74 6.66 -1.45 7.51
C CYS A 74 7.73 -0.77 8.38
N GLN A 75 7.59 -0.87 9.70
CA GLN A 75 8.48 -0.23 10.67
C GLN A 75 9.42 -1.26 11.29
N ALA A 76 10.73 -1.05 11.17
CA ALA A 76 11.74 -1.98 11.69
C ALA A 76 11.64 -2.24 13.21
N HIS A 77 11.11 -1.28 13.97
CA HIS A 77 10.99 -1.36 15.43
C HIS A 77 9.65 -1.96 15.90
N ASP A 78 8.71 -2.20 14.98
CA ASP A 78 7.45 -2.87 15.26
C ASP A 78 7.32 -4.10 14.35
N ARG A 79 7.66 -5.27 14.89
CA ARG A 79 7.61 -6.54 14.16
C ARG A 79 6.20 -6.86 13.65
N SER A 80 5.16 -6.42 14.36
CA SER A 80 3.77 -6.66 13.93
C SER A 80 3.47 -5.94 12.61
N SER A 81 4.04 -4.74 12.41
CA SER A 81 3.90 -3.97 11.16
C SER A 81 4.53 -4.63 9.93
N THR A 82 5.41 -5.60 10.11
CA THR A 82 6.02 -6.37 9.01
C THR A 82 5.27 -7.66 8.69
N SER A 83 4.27 -8.03 9.51
CA SER A 83 3.46 -9.23 9.28
C SER A 83 2.46 -9.03 8.16
N ILE A 84 2.23 -10.08 7.36
CA ILE A 84 1.22 -10.07 6.30
C ILE A 84 -0.18 -9.89 6.89
N GLN A 85 -0.47 -10.54 8.02
CA GLN A 85 -1.77 -10.43 8.69
C GLN A 85 -2.08 -8.97 9.04
N GLN A 86 -1.16 -8.26 9.71
CA GLN A 86 -1.37 -6.87 10.08
C GLN A 86 -1.48 -5.95 8.85
N PHE A 87 -0.73 -6.25 7.78
CA PHE A 87 -0.86 -5.53 6.52
C PHE A 87 -2.28 -5.67 5.94
N ILE A 88 -2.79 -6.89 5.80
CA ILE A 88 -4.14 -7.16 5.28
C ILE A 88 -5.20 -6.50 6.17
N SER A 89 -5.13 -6.71 7.48
CA SER A 89 -6.08 -6.10 8.42
C SER A 89 -6.04 -4.57 8.40
N SER A 90 -4.87 -3.96 8.25
CA SER A 90 -4.70 -2.51 8.12
C SER A 90 -5.37 -1.96 6.86
N LEU A 91 -5.21 -2.64 5.73
CA LEU A 91 -5.87 -2.26 4.47
C LEU A 91 -7.39 -2.41 4.57
N VAL A 92 -7.87 -3.56 5.06
CA VAL A 92 -9.30 -3.82 5.28
C VAL A 92 -9.92 -2.70 6.12
N LYS A 93 -9.31 -2.37 7.27
CA LYS A 93 -9.78 -1.30 8.14
C LYS A 93 -9.91 0.05 7.40
N GLN A 94 -8.92 0.41 6.59
CA GLN A 94 -8.94 1.67 5.85
C GLN A 94 -9.99 1.67 4.74
N LEU A 95 -10.14 0.54 4.01
CA LEU A 95 -11.12 0.39 2.94
C LEU A 95 -12.56 0.43 3.48
N THR A 96 -12.83 -0.16 4.65
CA THR A 96 -14.14 -0.08 5.32
C THR A 96 -14.47 1.35 5.79
N CYS A 97 -13.49 2.23 5.95
CA CYS A 97 -13.72 3.63 6.29
C CYS A 97 -13.92 4.54 5.06
N LEU A 98 -13.95 4.00 3.83
CA LEU A 98 -14.17 4.80 2.63
C LEU A 98 -15.65 5.12 2.44
N GLU A 99 -16.03 6.37 2.68
CA GLU A 99 -17.43 6.82 2.59
C GLU A 99 -17.80 7.42 1.22
N ASN A 100 -16.82 7.66 0.34
CA ASN A 100 -17.03 8.34 -0.93
C ASN A 100 -17.38 7.36 -2.06
N GLN A 101 -18.26 7.77 -2.99
CA GLN A 101 -18.52 7.03 -4.23
C GLN A 101 -17.25 6.89 -5.09
N PRO A 102 -17.03 5.74 -5.76
CA PRO A 102 -17.86 4.53 -5.78
C PRO A 102 -17.48 3.48 -4.71
N PHE A 103 -16.79 3.87 -3.63
CA PHE A 103 -16.19 2.95 -2.64
C PHE A 103 -17.08 2.62 -1.45
N ASN A 104 -18.23 3.28 -1.28
CA ASN A 104 -19.12 2.99 -0.17
C ASN A 104 -19.66 1.55 -0.21
N SER A 105 -20.03 1.05 -1.40
CA SER A 105 -20.49 -0.34 -1.59
C SER A 105 -19.38 -1.36 -1.36
N LEU A 106 -18.13 -1.00 -1.69
CA LEU A 106 -16.95 -1.77 -1.32
C LEU A 106 -16.81 -1.84 0.20
N ALA A 107 -16.89 -0.69 0.88
CA ALA A 107 -16.75 -0.60 2.33
C ALA A 107 -17.81 -1.43 3.06
N ASP A 108 -19.08 -1.31 2.64
CA ASP A 108 -20.20 -2.09 3.17
C ASP A 108 -19.98 -3.59 2.95
N LYS A 109 -19.57 -3.98 1.74
CA LYS A 109 -19.30 -5.39 1.42
C LYS A 109 -18.18 -5.96 2.28
N ILE A 110 -17.04 -5.27 2.37
CA ILE A 110 -15.93 -5.70 3.21
C ILE A 110 -16.37 -5.79 4.68
N GLY A 111 -17.17 -4.85 5.17
CA GLY A 111 -17.61 -4.79 6.57
C GLY A 111 -18.72 -5.77 6.96
N SER A 112 -19.53 -6.25 6.02
CA SER A 112 -20.73 -7.05 6.31
C SER A 112 -20.74 -8.46 5.73
N ASP A 113 -19.95 -8.75 4.69
CA ASP A 113 -19.93 -10.04 4.01
C ASP A 113 -19.27 -11.13 4.90
N PRO A 114 -20.01 -12.16 5.33
CA PRO A 114 -19.47 -13.20 6.21
C PRO A 114 -18.31 -13.99 5.60
N GLU A 115 -18.28 -14.17 4.29
CA GLU A 115 -17.19 -14.89 3.61
C GLU A 115 -15.89 -14.08 3.66
N ILE A 116 -15.99 -12.76 3.51
CA ILE A 116 -14.85 -11.85 3.66
C ILE A 116 -14.37 -11.85 5.11
N GLN A 117 -15.30 -11.72 6.07
CA GLN A 117 -14.96 -11.70 7.50
C GLN A 117 -14.28 -12.99 7.96
N SER A 118 -14.71 -14.15 7.45
CA SER A 118 -14.05 -15.43 7.71
C SER A 118 -12.63 -15.47 7.12
N ALA A 119 -12.45 -14.97 5.90
CA ALA A 119 -11.17 -14.99 5.19
C ALA A 119 -10.10 -14.06 5.82
N ILE A 120 -10.50 -13.03 6.57
CA ILE A 120 -9.59 -12.12 7.28
C ILE A 120 -9.35 -12.50 8.74
N SER A 121 -9.93 -13.61 9.20
CA SER A 121 -9.69 -14.11 10.55
C SER A 121 -8.19 -14.46 10.73
N PRO A 122 -7.63 -14.30 11.94
CA PRO A 122 -6.24 -14.64 12.22
C PRO A 122 -5.85 -16.06 11.76
N ASP A 123 -6.71 -17.03 12.01
CA ASP A 123 -6.48 -18.44 11.67
C ASP A 123 -6.48 -18.66 10.15
N ALA A 124 -7.42 -18.03 9.43
CA ALA A 124 -7.46 -18.11 7.97
C ALA A 124 -6.23 -17.46 7.32
N LEU A 125 -5.83 -16.27 7.80
CA LEU A 125 -4.65 -15.56 7.30
C LEU A 125 -3.33 -16.24 7.64
N ALA A 126 -3.28 -17.00 8.75
CA ALA A 126 -2.13 -17.84 9.08
C ALA A 126 -2.03 -19.08 8.18
N LEU A 127 -3.17 -19.59 7.69
CA LEU A 127 -3.24 -20.75 6.80
C LEU A 127 -2.91 -20.37 5.35
N ASP A 128 -3.59 -19.36 4.81
CA ASP A 128 -3.41 -18.89 3.43
C ASP A 128 -3.62 -17.37 3.32
N PRO A 129 -2.53 -16.58 3.46
CA PRO A 129 -2.62 -15.12 3.38
C PRO A 129 -2.93 -14.61 1.96
N ASP A 130 -2.55 -15.36 0.91
CA ASP A 130 -2.85 -14.99 -0.47
C ASP A 130 -4.35 -15.06 -0.73
N GLU A 131 -5.00 -16.12 -0.27
CA GLU A 131 -6.46 -16.27 -0.40
C GLU A 131 -7.21 -15.21 0.41
N GLY A 132 -6.76 -14.92 1.63
CA GLY A 132 -7.34 -13.85 2.45
C GLY A 132 -7.20 -12.47 1.78
N PHE A 133 -6.02 -12.15 1.25
CA PHE A 133 -5.78 -10.91 0.50
C PHE A 133 -6.66 -10.82 -0.75
N ARG A 134 -6.78 -11.92 -1.49
CA ARG A 134 -7.59 -11.99 -2.72
C ARG A 134 -9.08 -11.79 -2.42
N ARG A 135 -9.65 -12.52 -1.46
CA ARG A 135 -11.08 -12.44 -1.12
C ARG A 135 -11.46 -11.11 -0.49
N ALA A 136 -10.64 -10.58 0.41
CA ALA A 136 -11.00 -9.40 1.18
C ALA A 136 -10.70 -8.08 0.46
N ILE A 137 -9.72 -8.06 -0.44
CA ILE A 137 -9.22 -6.81 -1.04
C ILE A 137 -9.34 -6.87 -2.56
N LEU A 138 -8.72 -7.84 -3.23
CA LEU A 138 -8.61 -7.82 -4.70
C LEU A 138 -9.95 -8.02 -5.41
N ILE A 139 -10.71 -9.05 -5.02
CA ILE A 139 -12.00 -9.34 -5.63
C ILE A 139 -12.98 -8.18 -5.41
N PRO A 140 -13.17 -7.66 -4.18
CA PRO A 140 -14.08 -6.55 -3.95
C PRO A 140 -13.69 -5.29 -4.75
N LEU A 141 -12.39 -4.97 -4.84
CA LEU A 141 -11.91 -3.83 -5.65
C LEU A 141 -12.18 -4.05 -7.15
N ALA A 142 -11.95 -5.25 -7.67
CA ALA A 142 -12.22 -5.56 -9.09
C ALA A 142 -13.72 -5.51 -9.45
N GLN A 143 -14.61 -5.70 -8.47
CA GLN A 143 -16.06 -5.74 -8.66
C GLN A 143 -16.76 -4.39 -8.52
N ILE A 144 -16.04 -3.30 -8.24
CA ILE A 144 -16.64 -1.96 -8.12
C ILE A 144 -17.32 -1.58 -9.43
N GLN A 145 -18.61 -1.22 -9.34
CA GLN A 145 -19.41 -0.76 -10.47
C GLN A 145 -20.15 0.55 -10.12
N PRO A 146 -20.09 1.57 -11.01
CA PRO A 146 -19.26 1.62 -12.21
C PRO A 146 -17.76 1.66 -11.86
N PRO A 147 -16.86 1.18 -12.74
CA PRO A 147 -15.43 1.31 -12.53
C PRO A 147 -15.05 2.80 -12.32
N PRO A 148 -14.16 3.12 -11.37
CA PRO A 148 -13.74 4.49 -11.15
C PRO A 148 -13.19 5.16 -12.42
N ASN A 149 -13.69 6.36 -12.74
CA ASN A 149 -13.23 7.14 -13.89
C ASN A 149 -11.78 7.67 -13.71
N GLN A 150 -11.32 7.69 -12.47
CA GLN A 150 -10.03 8.16 -12.02
C GLN A 150 -9.21 6.98 -11.48
N SER A 151 -7.89 7.01 -11.62
CA SER A 151 -7.02 6.03 -10.95
C SER A 151 -6.85 6.31 -9.46
N PHE A 152 -6.77 5.30 -8.63
CA PHE A 152 -6.48 5.45 -7.21
C PHE A 152 -5.24 4.64 -6.86
N PHE A 153 -4.72 4.76 -5.65
CA PHE A 153 -3.54 3.99 -5.27
C PHE A 153 -3.53 3.52 -3.82
N ILE A 154 -2.78 2.44 -3.60
CA ILE A 154 -2.35 1.97 -2.28
C ILE A 154 -0.87 2.32 -2.12
N LEU A 155 -0.48 2.80 -0.93
CA LEU A 155 0.88 3.20 -0.61
C LEU A 155 1.51 2.26 0.43
N VAL A 156 2.64 1.64 0.11
CA VAL A 156 3.37 0.75 1.01
C VAL A 156 4.78 1.30 1.25
N ASP A 157 5.04 1.76 2.46
CA ASP A 157 6.34 2.33 2.84
C ASP A 157 7.27 1.25 3.43
N SER A 158 8.54 1.26 2.98
CA SER A 158 9.65 0.45 3.49
C SER A 158 9.43 -1.06 3.41
N ILE A 159 8.93 -1.54 2.26
CA ILE A 159 8.57 -2.95 2.06
C ILE A 159 9.75 -3.93 2.27
N ASP A 160 10.99 -3.44 2.14
CA ASP A 160 12.21 -4.22 2.29
C ASP A 160 12.59 -4.54 3.74
N GLU A 161 11.95 -3.91 4.74
CA GLU A 161 12.12 -4.27 6.15
C GLU A 161 11.64 -5.71 6.45
N THR A 162 10.72 -6.24 5.64
CA THR A 162 10.23 -7.62 5.76
C THR A 162 11.30 -8.67 5.45
N VAL A 163 12.31 -8.32 4.63
CA VAL A 163 13.42 -9.21 4.28
C VAL A 163 14.44 -9.30 5.41
N PHE A 164 14.66 -8.21 6.16
CA PHE A 164 15.58 -8.20 7.30
C PHE A 164 15.02 -8.90 8.55
N ALA A 165 13.70 -8.95 8.71
CA ALA A 165 13.05 -9.69 9.80
C ALA A 165 13.17 -11.22 9.65
N SER A 166 13.38 -11.71 8.42
CA SER A 166 13.62 -13.11 8.09
C SER A 166 15.12 -13.44 8.16
N THR A 167 15.56 -14.05 9.27
CA THR A 167 16.95 -14.52 9.44
C THR A 167 17.29 -15.77 8.62
N LYS A 168 16.36 -16.30 7.82
CA LYS A 168 16.63 -17.43 6.92
C LYS A 168 17.06 -16.91 5.54
N PRO A 169 18.15 -17.44 4.96
CA PRO A 169 18.49 -17.18 3.57
C PRO A 169 17.30 -17.58 2.68
N PRO A 170 17.12 -16.94 1.50
CA PRO A 170 16.09 -17.32 0.55
C PRO A 170 16.36 -18.77 0.13
N GLY A 171 15.68 -19.71 0.77
CA GLY A 171 15.62 -21.09 0.34
C GLY A 171 14.93 -21.18 -1.02
N PRO A 172 15.04 -22.34 -1.71
CA PRO A 172 14.34 -22.55 -2.97
C PRO A 172 12.87 -22.16 -2.82
N ILE A 173 12.35 -21.48 -3.86
CA ILE A 173 10.95 -21.04 -3.99
C ILE A 173 10.07 -22.22 -3.58
N SER A 174 9.59 -22.17 -2.35
CA SER A 174 8.73 -23.22 -1.82
C SER A 174 7.38 -23.00 -2.49
N HIS A 175 6.74 -24.05 -3.00
CA HIS A 175 5.37 -24.03 -3.51
C HIS A 175 4.31 -23.79 -2.39
N GLY A 176 4.63 -22.99 -1.39
CA GLY A 176 3.76 -22.59 -0.28
C GLY A 176 3.67 -21.07 -0.23
N GLY A 177 2.52 -20.56 0.22
CA GLY A 177 2.08 -19.16 0.10
C GLY A 177 3.06 -18.07 0.54
N SER A 178 2.67 -16.83 0.28
CA SER A 178 3.47 -15.63 0.47
C SER A 178 4.01 -15.51 1.89
N LYS A 179 5.33 -15.30 2.01
CA LYS A 179 6.04 -15.24 3.31
C LYS A 179 6.32 -13.81 3.76
N THR A 180 6.36 -12.87 2.81
CA THR A 180 6.53 -11.44 3.09
C THR A 180 5.45 -10.61 2.39
N ILE A 181 5.26 -9.35 2.84
CA ILE A 181 4.37 -8.39 2.15
C ILE A 181 4.85 -8.16 0.70
N GLY A 182 6.17 -8.19 0.48
CA GLY A 182 6.77 -8.13 -0.86
C GLY A 182 6.31 -9.28 -1.75
N ASP A 183 6.39 -10.52 -1.25
CA ASP A 183 5.96 -11.71 -2.00
C ASP A 183 4.45 -11.67 -2.27
N LEU A 184 3.64 -11.30 -1.27
CA LEU A 184 2.19 -11.19 -1.41
C LEU A 184 1.81 -10.22 -2.53
N LEU A 185 2.41 -9.03 -2.53
CA LEU A 185 2.14 -8.03 -3.56
C LEU A 185 2.66 -8.47 -4.92
N ALA A 186 3.85 -9.09 -4.99
CA ALA A 186 4.43 -9.57 -6.24
C ALA A 186 3.62 -10.73 -6.85
N ASN A 187 3.13 -11.67 -6.03
CA ASN A 187 2.35 -12.81 -6.48
C ASN A 187 0.96 -12.37 -6.98
N ASN A 188 0.38 -11.34 -6.37
CA ASN A 188 -1.00 -10.93 -6.64
C ASN A 188 -1.13 -9.66 -7.51
N HIS A 189 -0.02 -9.01 -7.91
CA HIS A 189 -0.08 -7.73 -8.65
C HIS A 189 -0.94 -7.79 -9.92
N HIS A 190 -0.94 -8.93 -10.61
CA HIS A 190 -1.67 -9.15 -11.86
C HIS A 190 -3.19 -9.15 -11.69
N LEU A 191 -3.69 -9.28 -10.45
CA LEU A 191 -5.11 -9.25 -10.12
C LEU A 191 -5.61 -7.84 -9.77
N PHE A 192 -4.73 -6.83 -9.72
CA PHE A 192 -5.14 -5.46 -9.44
C PHE A 192 -5.98 -4.92 -10.60
N PRO A 193 -7.11 -4.24 -10.32
CA PRO A 193 -7.89 -3.63 -11.37
C PRO A 193 -7.09 -2.50 -12.04
N SER A 194 -7.32 -2.26 -13.33
CA SER A 194 -6.52 -1.32 -14.14
C SER A 194 -6.55 0.13 -13.67
N TRP A 195 -7.53 0.51 -12.85
CA TRP A 195 -7.62 1.83 -12.24
C TRP A 195 -6.81 1.94 -10.94
N LEU A 196 -6.35 0.84 -10.35
CA LEU A 196 -5.62 0.84 -9.08
C LEU A 196 -4.12 0.76 -9.31
N LEU A 197 -3.39 1.69 -8.71
CA LEU A 197 -1.94 1.77 -8.73
C LEU A 197 -1.36 1.35 -7.39
N LEU A 198 -0.12 0.84 -7.43
CA LEU A 198 0.62 0.47 -6.23
C LEU A 198 1.87 1.33 -6.13
N PHE A 199 1.96 2.15 -5.08
CA PHE A 199 3.14 2.96 -4.78
C PHE A 199 3.90 2.33 -3.63
N ILE A 200 5.17 2.00 -3.87
CA ILE A 200 6.00 1.27 -2.91
C ILE A 200 7.28 2.05 -2.65
N THR A 201 7.80 2.05 -1.43
CA THR A 201 9.16 2.53 -1.15
C THR A 201 10.05 1.41 -0.65
N ALA A 202 11.32 1.41 -1.09
CA ALA A 202 12.32 0.42 -0.69
C ALA A 202 13.74 1.01 -0.62
N ARG A 203 14.66 0.36 0.09
CA ARG A 203 16.09 0.72 0.03
C ARG A 203 16.71 0.28 -1.31
N ARG A 204 17.68 1.06 -1.80
CA ARG A 204 18.40 0.84 -3.08
C ARG A 204 19.12 -0.51 -3.20
N GLN A 205 19.37 -1.18 -2.09
CA GLN A 205 20.11 -2.43 -2.05
C GLN A 205 19.22 -3.65 -2.37
N ASN A 206 17.89 -3.50 -2.36
CA ASN A 206 16.96 -4.60 -2.60
C ASN A 206 16.57 -4.71 -4.09
N LYS A 207 17.39 -5.44 -4.87
CA LYS A 207 17.19 -5.65 -6.31
C LYS A 207 15.98 -6.53 -6.66
N HIS A 208 15.54 -7.41 -5.73
CA HIS A 208 14.45 -8.36 -5.99
C HIS A 208 13.10 -7.65 -6.09
N ILE A 209 12.83 -6.70 -5.19
CA ILE A 209 11.59 -5.91 -5.19
C ILE A 209 11.54 -5.01 -6.41
N ALA A 210 12.66 -4.39 -6.81
CA ALA A 210 12.70 -3.59 -8.02
C ALA A 210 12.25 -4.39 -9.26
N LYS A 211 12.70 -5.64 -9.38
CA LYS A 211 12.40 -6.54 -10.51
C LYS A 211 10.97 -7.10 -10.49
N ALA A 212 10.38 -7.29 -9.31
CA ALA A 212 9.05 -7.89 -9.17
C ALA A 212 7.91 -6.95 -9.63
N PHE A 213 8.17 -5.64 -9.71
CA PHE A 213 7.20 -4.64 -10.15
C PHE A 213 7.74 -3.77 -11.31
N SER A 214 8.75 -4.24 -12.07
CA SER A 214 9.18 -3.61 -13.34
C SER A 214 8.52 -4.22 -14.56
#